data_AF-A0A3P7X5F5-F1
#
_entry.id   AF-A0A3P7X5F5-F1
#
_cell.length_a   1.000
_cell.length_b   1.000
_cell.length_c   1.000
_cell.angle_alpha   90.00
_cell.angle_beta   90.00
_cell.angle_gamma   90.00
#
_symmetry.space_group_name_H-M   'P 1'
#
loop_
_entity.id
_entity.type
_entity.pdbx_description
1 polymer ?
#
loop_
_entity_poly.entity_id
_entity_poly.type
_entity_poly.pdbx_seq_one_letter_code
_entity_poly.pdbx_strand_id
1 'polypeptide(L)'
;MLNKFCYDDKRLFGSIFCVHCNFLQTIGLYSLGVGIWLYLERTDFHELTPTSFSVFSLFHCRPLLLYWCSGLDHLHPLVTGNGRVFDLTTSWDRLQKSLECCGVNNGSDWFYSSRWPSHRFVPNSCCDPKHFENVDSMNNCGKVDNSTLLFQQGCYEVFADWLYHHVAIMNWISFALLIAEVSSIPLCCSFLCYLFLNLSFHRDEYHRCLVEMNDLDAARDLRIRPMDRIGDAAQDP
;
A
#
# COMPACT_ATOMS: atom_id res chain seq x y z
N MET A 1 -27.49 6.68 27.50
CA MET A 1 -26.11 6.19 27.23
C MET A 1 -25.99 5.47 25.89
N LEU A 2 -26.74 4.39 25.63
CA LEU A 2 -26.67 3.60 24.37
C LEU A 2 -26.58 4.42 23.06
N ASN A 3 -27.48 5.39 22.84
CA ASN A 3 -27.47 6.19 21.61
C ASN A 3 -26.20 7.06 21.44
N LYS A 4 -25.54 7.47 22.53
CA LYS A 4 -24.27 8.21 22.47
C LYS A 4 -23.11 7.31 22.02
N PHE A 5 -23.14 6.03 22.42
CA PHE A 5 -22.14 5.04 22.00
C PHE A 5 -22.24 4.74 20.49
N CYS A 6 -23.46 4.61 19.95
CA CYS A 6 -23.70 4.43 18.51
C CYS A 6 -23.40 5.71 17.68
N TYR A 7 -23.45 6.89 18.31
CA TYR A 7 -23.13 8.17 17.69
C TYR A 7 -21.62 8.33 17.41
N ASP A 8 -20.78 8.05 18.42
CA ASP A 8 -19.33 8.18 18.30
C ASP A 8 -18.75 7.13 17.34
N ASP A 9 -19.27 5.91 17.34
CA ASP A 9 -18.83 4.81 16.45
C ASP A 9 -19.00 5.15 14.94
N LYS A 10 -20.17 5.65 14.54
CA LYS A 10 -20.43 6.07 13.15
C LYS A 10 -19.55 7.24 12.71
N ARG A 11 -19.27 8.18 13.61
CA ARG A 11 -18.39 9.34 13.35
C ARG A 11 -16.93 8.91 13.23
N LEU A 12 -16.49 7.98 14.06
CA LEU A 12 -15.16 7.38 14.01
C LEU A 12 -14.94 6.63 12.69
N PHE A 13 -15.89 5.77 12.29
CA PHE A 13 -15.82 5.01 11.05
C PHE A 13 -15.72 5.92 9.79
N GLY A 14 -16.54 6.97 9.72
CA GLY A 14 -16.49 7.94 8.61
C GLY A 14 -15.16 8.71 8.55
N SER A 15 -14.59 9.07 9.70
CA SER A 15 -13.28 9.74 9.78
C SER A 15 -12.14 8.82 9.32
N ILE A 16 -12.14 7.55 9.76
CA ILE A 16 -11.14 6.54 9.36
C ILE A 16 -11.19 6.33 7.84
N PHE A 17 -12.37 6.18 7.25
CA PHE A 17 -12.54 6.00 5.81
C PHE A 17 -11.98 7.18 5.00
N CYS A 18 -12.23 8.41 5.45
CA CYS A 18 -11.71 9.61 4.79
C CYS A 18 -10.18 9.71 4.85
N VAL A 19 -9.57 9.43 6.01
CA VAL A 19 -8.11 9.40 6.16
C VAL A 19 -7.48 8.34 5.26
N HIS A 20 -8.07 7.15 5.19
CA HIS A 20 -7.58 6.07 4.34
C HIS A 20 -7.69 6.43 2.84
N CYS A 21 -8.77 7.07 2.43
CA CYS A 21 -8.99 7.51 1.05
C CYS A 21 -7.99 8.60 0.62
N ASN A 22 -7.76 9.61 1.47
CA ASN A 22 -6.75 10.65 1.22
C ASN A 22 -5.33 10.07 1.16
N PHE A 23 -4.99 9.12 2.06
CA PHE A 23 -3.68 8.47 2.06
C PHE A 23 -3.42 7.66 0.78
N LEU A 24 -4.42 6.91 0.29
CA LEU A 24 -4.30 6.20 -0.98
C LEU A 24 -4.15 7.17 -2.16
N GLN A 25 -4.87 8.29 -2.17
CA GLN A 25 -4.74 9.33 -3.20
C GLN A 25 -3.38 10.04 -3.20
N THR A 26 -2.75 10.26 -2.04
CA THR A 26 -1.39 10.83 -2.01
C THR A 26 -0.36 9.86 -2.54
N ILE A 27 -0.52 8.55 -2.29
CA ILE A 27 0.32 7.49 -2.89
C ILE A 27 0.10 7.43 -4.41
N GLY A 28 -1.15 7.45 -4.87
CA GLY A 28 -1.51 7.43 -6.28
C GLY A 28 -0.89 8.58 -7.07
N LEU A 29 -1.16 9.82 -6.66
CA LEU A 29 -0.59 11.03 -7.28
C LEU A 29 0.95 11.05 -7.23
N TYR A 30 1.55 10.55 -6.15
CA TYR A 30 3.00 10.43 -6.06
C TYR A 30 3.56 9.39 -7.02
N SER A 31 2.93 8.23 -7.14
CA SER A 31 3.32 7.19 -8.09
C SER A 31 3.19 7.65 -9.54
N LEU A 32 2.17 8.46 -9.85
CA LEU A 32 2.01 9.12 -11.15
C LEU A 32 3.12 10.16 -11.39
N GLY A 33 3.45 10.98 -10.40
CA GLY A 33 4.57 11.94 -10.50
C GLY A 33 5.91 11.26 -10.75
N VAL A 34 6.21 10.18 -10.02
CA VAL A 34 7.42 9.35 -10.22
C VAL A 34 7.38 8.64 -11.58
N GLY A 35 6.23 8.12 -12.01
CA GLY A 35 6.07 7.48 -13.33
C GLY A 35 6.28 8.45 -14.50
N ILE A 36 5.73 9.67 -14.40
CA ILE A 36 5.94 10.74 -15.38
C ILE A 36 7.40 11.20 -15.37
N TRP A 37 8.02 11.35 -14.20
CA TRP A 37 9.45 11.66 -14.09
C TRP A 37 10.30 10.58 -14.80
N LEU A 38 10.10 9.30 -14.48
CA LEU A 38 10.81 8.18 -15.12
C LEU A 38 10.57 8.08 -16.63
N TYR A 39 9.40 8.50 -17.11
CA TYR A 39 9.10 8.53 -18.55
C TYR A 39 9.86 9.65 -19.28
N LEU A 40 10.09 10.79 -18.63
CA LEU A 40 10.80 11.94 -19.18
C LEU A 40 12.33 11.82 -19.01
N GLU A 41 12.80 11.35 -17.86
CA GLU A 41 14.22 11.20 -17.49
C GLU A 41 14.85 9.90 -18.06
N ARG A 42 14.66 9.71 -19.37
CA ARG A 42 14.73 8.42 -20.08
C ARG A 42 16.13 7.79 -20.25
N THR A 43 17.14 8.15 -19.45
CA THR A 43 18.55 7.76 -19.71
C THR A 43 19.26 6.98 -18.61
N ASP A 44 18.94 7.15 -17.32
CA ASP A 44 19.76 6.56 -16.24
C ASP A 44 18.94 5.83 -15.16
N PHE A 45 18.70 4.54 -15.38
CA PHE A 45 18.10 3.61 -14.40
C PHE A 45 19.01 3.32 -13.18
N HIS A 46 20.15 4.00 -13.04
CA HIS A 46 21.19 3.64 -12.07
C HIS A 46 20.93 4.12 -10.63
N GLU A 47 19.99 5.06 -10.42
CA GLU A 47 19.61 5.58 -9.09
C GLU A 47 18.17 5.16 -8.69
N LEU A 48 17.96 3.85 -8.49
CA LEU A 48 16.69 3.28 -8.04
C LEU A 48 16.30 3.65 -6.58
N THR A 49 15.75 4.85 -6.40
CA THR A 49 14.59 5.19 -5.53
C THR A 49 14.62 5.09 -3.98
N PRO A 50 15.71 4.93 -3.21
CA PRO A 50 15.59 4.91 -1.73
C PRO A 50 15.13 6.26 -1.15
N THR A 51 15.53 7.36 -1.80
CA THR A 51 15.29 8.74 -1.37
C THR A 51 13.81 9.12 -1.48
N SER A 52 13.13 8.75 -2.56
CA SER A 52 11.71 9.04 -2.79
C SER A 52 10.79 8.40 -1.75
N PHE A 53 11.01 7.12 -1.40
CA PHE A 53 10.21 6.45 -0.36
C PHE A 53 10.49 6.99 1.06
N SER A 54 11.74 7.35 1.36
CA SER A 54 12.10 7.82 2.71
C SER A 54 11.53 9.22 3.07
N VAL A 55 11.40 10.11 2.08
CA VAL A 55 10.77 11.43 2.27
C VAL A 55 9.27 11.33 2.53
N PHE A 56 8.57 10.38 1.89
CA PHE A 56 7.13 10.16 2.08
C PHE A 56 6.77 9.85 3.54
N SER A 57 7.61 9.04 4.22
CA SER A 57 7.46 8.71 5.64
C SER A 57 7.52 9.93 6.57
N LEU A 58 8.23 10.99 6.20
CA LEU A 58 8.38 12.18 7.04
C LEU A 58 7.17 13.12 6.99
N PHE A 59 6.50 13.26 5.85
CA PHE A 59 5.37 14.18 5.70
C PHE A 59 4.07 13.68 6.35
N HIS A 60 3.81 12.37 6.34
CA HIS A 60 2.59 11.80 6.94
C HIS A 60 2.69 11.50 8.46
N CYS A 61 3.86 11.66 9.07
CA CYS A 61 4.09 11.30 10.48
C CYS A 61 3.29 12.15 11.50
N ARG A 62 2.96 13.41 11.21
CA ARG A 62 2.48 14.33 12.27
C ARG A 62 1.09 14.04 12.89
N PRO A 63 0.08 13.48 12.19
CA PRO A 63 -1.18 13.09 12.83
C PRO A 63 -1.31 11.59 13.14
N LEU A 64 -0.59 10.73 12.40
CA LEU A 64 -0.79 9.27 12.42
C LEU A 64 0.15 8.49 13.36
N LEU A 65 1.29 9.07 13.76
CA LEU A 65 2.28 8.38 14.62
C LEU A 65 1.69 7.91 15.96
N LEU A 66 0.82 8.68 16.61
CA LEU A 66 0.29 8.33 17.94
C LEU A 66 -0.54 7.04 17.98
N TYR A 67 -1.02 6.55 16.83
CA TYR A 67 -1.78 5.29 16.76
C TYR A 67 -0.94 4.08 16.30
N TRP A 68 0.26 4.30 15.76
CA TRP A 68 1.11 3.25 15.19
C TRP A 68 2.49 3.09 15.86
N CYS A 69 2.97 4.09 16.62
CA CYS A 69 4.29 4.02 17.25
C CYS A 69 4.39 3.02 18.42
N SER A 70 3.28 2.57 19.00
CA SER A 70 3.27 1.70 20.19
C SER A 70 3.76 0.26 19.96
N GLY A 71 4.39 -0.04 18.83
CA GLY A 71 4.76 -1.42 18.45
C GLY A 71 5.99 -1.58 17.55
N LEU A 72 6.86 -0.56 17.39
CA LEU A 72 7.96 -0.62 16.42
C LEU A 72 9.38 -0.27 16.92
N ASP A 73 9.65 -0.33 18.23
CA ASP A 73 10.97 0.01 18.81
C ASP A 73 12.04 -1.10 18.70
N HIS A 74 11.84 -2.13 17.87
CA HIS A 74 12.82 -3.20 17.64
C HIS A 74 12.96 -3.57 16.16
N LEU A 75 13.86 -2.88 15.45
CA LEU A 75 14.52 -3.42 14.27
C LEU A 75 16.03 -3.08 14.25
N HIS A 76 16.82 -4.09 14.62
CA HIS A 76 18.14 -4.33 14.02
C HIS A 76 17.95 -4.74 12.53
N PRO A 77 19.01 -4.90 11.71
CA PRO A 77 18.94 -4.72 10.26
C PRO A 77 17.98 -5.66 9.52
N LEU A 78 17.49 -5.16 8.37
CA LEU A 78 16.46 -5.72 7.50
C LEU A 78 16.57 -7.24 7.26
N VAL A 79 15.68 -7.98 7.93
CA VAL A 79 15.26 -9.33 7.56
C VAL A 79 13.74 -9.33 7.44
N THR A 80 13.19 -9.76 6.30
CA THR A 80 11.74 -9.79 6.10
C THR A 80 11.12 -10.95 6.88
N GLY A 81 10.07 -10.66 7.67
CA GLY A 81 9.51 -11.55 8.70
C GLY A 81 8.84 -12.86 8.27
N ASN A 82 9.02 -13.28 7.01
CA ASN A 82 8.49 -14.54 6.47
C ASN A 82 9.57 -15.60 6.18
N GLY A 83 10.84 -15.34 6.49
CA GLY A 83 11.94 -16.31 6.28
C GLY A 83 12.20 -16.69 4.81
N ARG A 84 11.51 -16.04 3.86
CA ARG A 84 11.72 -16.25 2.42
C ARG A 84 12.95 -15.47 1.99
N VAL A 85 14.06 -16.19 1.83
CA VAL A 85 15.13 -15.75 0.94
C VAL A 85 14.48 -15.48 -0.42
N PHE A 86 14.57 -14.25 -0.92
CA PHE A 86 14.25 -13.97 -2.31
C PHE A 86 15.31 -14.69 -3.14
N ASP A 87 14.95 -15.84 -3.70
CA ASP A 87 15.85 -16.60 -4.55
C ASP A 87 15.98 -15.89 -5.90
N LEU A 88 16.94 -14.98 -5.94
CA LEU A 88 17.35 -14.24 -7.13
C LEU A 88 17.72 -15.19 -8.28
N THR A 89 18.19 -16.41 -7.99
CA THR A 89 18.51 -17.39 -9.04
C THR A 89 17.26 -17.98 -9.66
N THR A 90 16.26 -18.40 -8.87
CA THR A 90 14.95 -18.83 -9.40
C THR A 90 14.25 -17.71 -10.19
N SER A 91 14.36 -16.45 -9.78
CA SER A 91 13.79 -15.31 -10.53
C SER A 91 14.49 -15.12 -11.89
N TRP A 92 15.82 -15.13 -11.92
CA TRP A 92 16.61 -15.06 -13.16
C TRP A 92 16.32 -16.24 -14.10
N ASP A 93 16.25 -17.46 -13.56
CA ASP A 93 15.96 -18.68 -14.33
C ASP A 93 14.60 -18.63 -15.02
N ARG A 94 13.60 -18.02 -14.39
CA ARG A 94 12.26 -17.82 -14.99
C ARG A 94 12.27 -16.72 -16.04
N LEU A 95 12.96 -15.61 -15.77
CA LEU A 95 13.06 -14.48 -16.69
C LEU A 95 13.72 -14.90 -18.01
N GLN A 96 14.88 -15.58 -17.93
CA GLN A 96 15.62 -16.06 -19.09
C GLN A 96 14.82 -17.05 -19.95
N LYS A 97 14.09 -17.97 -19.31
CA LYS A 97 13.19 -18.92 -20.01
C LYS A 97 11.96 -18.24 -20.62
N SER A 98 11.44 -17.18 -19.99
CA SER A 98 10.24 -16.49 -20.47
C SER A 98 10.52 -15.49 -21.61
N LEU A 99 11.76 -15.06 -21.77
CA LEU A 99 12.20 -14.08 -22.77
C LEU A 99 13.20 -14.66 -23.78
N GLU A 100 13.50 -15.96 -23.73
CA GLU A 100 14.48 -16.65 -24.60
C GLU A 100 15.84 -15.91 -24.70
N CYS A 101 16.38 -15.48 -23.55
CA CYS A 101 17.54 -14.59 -23.46
C CYS A 101 18.59 -15.07 -22.44
N CYS A 102 19.83 -14.56 -22.54
CA CYS A 102 20.90 -14.88 -21.58
C CYS A 102 21.74 -13.65 -21.17
N GLY A 103 21.96 -13.51 -19.85
CA GLY A 103 22.69 -12.39 -19.26
C GLY A 103 21.90 -11.07 -19.29
N VAL A 104 22.54 -9.95 -18.95
CA VAL A 104 21.92 -8.62 -19.05
C VAL A 104 22.03 -8.13 -20.49
N ASN A 105 23.26 -8.07 -20.99
CA ASN A 105 23.60 -7.71 -22.37
C ASN A 105 24.05 -8.93 -23.18
N ASN A 106 24.73 -9.90 -22.54
CA ASN A 106 25.20 -11.12 -23.18
C ASN A 106 25.48 -12.21 -22.12
N GLY A 107 25.49 -13.49 -22.52
CA GLY A 107 25.82 -14.61 -21.63
C GLY A 107 27.20 -14.51 -20.95
N SER A 108 28.12 -13.71 -21.51
CA SER A 108 29.41 -13.39 -20.89
C SER A 108 29.30 -12.68 -19.53
N ASP A 109 28.18 -12.03 -19.23
CA ASP A 109 27.96 -11.33 -17.95
C ASP A 109 28.06 -12.30 -16.75
N TRP A 110 27.71 -13.58 -16.97
CA TRP A 110 27.84 -14.63 -15.96
C TRP A 110 29.29 -14.99 -15.63
N PHE A 111 30.24 -14.77 -16.54
CA PHE A 111 31.67 -15.08 -16.32
C PHE A 111 32.32 -14.17 -15.28
N TYR A 112 31.75 -12.98 -15.06
CA TYR A 112 32.17 -12.03 -14.03
C TYR A 112 31.32 -12.15 -12.75
N SER A 113 30.35 -13.06 -12.71
CA SER A 113 29.46 -13.23 -11.56
C SER A 113 30.17 -13.95 -10.40
N SER A 114 29.87 -13.51 -9.18
CA SER A 114 30.34 -14.17 -7.93
C SER A 114 29.81 -15.61 -7.78
N ARG A 115 28.92 -16.07 -8.66
CA ARG A 115 28.36 -17.43 -8.68
C ARG A 115 29.38 -18.48 -9.12
N TRP A 116 30.28 -18.13 -10.05
CA TRP A 116 31.28 -19.03 -10.64
C TRP A 116 32.64 -18.32 -10.85
N PRO A 117 33.37 -17.97 -9.76
CA PRO A 117 34.54 -17.07 -9.82
C PRO A 117 35.77 -17.63 -10.56
N SER A 118 35.73 -18.86 -11.07
CA SER A 118 36.87 -19.52 -11.73
C SER A 118 36.46 -20.35 -12.96
N HIS A 119 35.20 -20.29 -13.38
CA HIS A 119 34.68 -21.07 -14.50
C HIS A 119 33.77 -20.21 -15.36
N ARG A 120 33.90 -20.32 -16.68
CA ARG A 120 33.03 -19.67 -17.67
C ARG A 120 31.72 -20.44 -17.82
N PHE A 121 30.92 -20.46 -16.76
CA PHE A 121 29.63 -21.14 -16.73
C PHE A 121 28.46 -20.15 -16.78
N VAL A 122 27.38 -20.58 -17.42
CA VAL A 122 26.07 -19.91 -17.42
C VAL A 122 25.05 -20.84 -16.76
N PRO A 123 23.92 -20.32 -16.23
CA PRO A 123 22.86 -21.18 -15.72
C PRO A 123 22.18 -21.96 -16.86
N ASN A 124 21.60 -23.13 -16.54
CA ASN A 124 20.90 -23.97 -17.53
C ASN A 124 19.62 -23.30 -18.12
N SER A 125 19.18 -22.18 -17.54
CA SER A 125 18.11 -21.31 -18.04
C SER A 125 18.50 -20.51 -19.29
N CYS A 126 19.79 -20.35 -19.57
CA CYS A 126 20.31 -19.74 -20.81
C CYS A 126 20.33 -20.69 -22.03
N CYS A 127 19.98 -21.96 -21.85
CA CYS A 127 20.03 -22.98 -22.90
C CYS A 127 18.81 -22.89 -23.83
N ASP A 128 19.04 -22.87 -25.14
CA ASP A 128 17.95 -22.84 -26.12
C ASP A 128 17.39 -24.26 -26.34
N PRO A 129 16.14 -24.54 -25.93
CA PRO A 129 15.54 -25.88 -26.08
C PRO A 129 15.45 -26.35 -27.53
N LYS A 130 15.50 -25.46 -28.53
CA LYS A 130 15.44 -25.82 -29.96
C LYS A 130 16.65 -26.66 -30.41
N HIS A 131 17.74 -26.64 -29.65
CA HIS A 131 18.98 -27.39 -29.93
C HIS A 131 19.04 -28.76 -29.23
N PHE A 132 18.02 -29.15 -28.46
CA PHE A 132 18.00 -30.40 -27.68
C PHE A 132 16.73 -31.20 -27.97
N GLU A 133 16.89 -32.44 -28.47
CA GLU A 133 15.74 -33.34 -28.72
C GLU A 133 15.05 -33.80 -27.42
N ASN A 134 15.80 -33.87 -26.31
CA ASN A 134 15.33 -34.40 -25.03
C ASN A 134 15.66 -33.43 -23.88
N VAL A 135 14.74 -33.30 -22.91
CA VAL A 135 14.95 -32.46 -21.71
C VAL A 135 16.16 -32.91 -20.91
N ASP A 136 16.42 -34.21 -20.83
CA ASP A 136 17.56 -34.78 -20.11
C ASP A 136 18.92 -34.38 -20.73
N SER A 137 18.96 -34.17 -22.05
CA SER A 137 20.16 -33.74 -22.78
C SER A 137 20.54 -32.27 -22.52
N MET A 138 19.60 -31.47 -21.99
CA MET A 138 19.84 -30.05 -21.66
C MET A 138 20.43 -29.86 -20.24
N ASN A 139 20.52 -30.94 -19.45
CA ASN A 139 21.14 -30.90 -18.13
C ASN A 139 22.64 -30.56 -18.22
N ASN A 140 23.04 -29.46 -17.58
CA ASN A 140 24.41 -28.89 -17.59
C ASN A 140 24.85 -28.29 -18.94
N CYS A 141 23.95 -27.97 -19.87
CA CYS A 141 24.33 -27.30 -21.12
C CYS A 141 25.15 -26.01 -20.86
N GLY A 142 24.81 -25.25 -19.81
CA GLY A 142 25.53 -24.03 -19.42
C GLY A 142 26.95 -24.23 -18.86
N LYS A 143 27.42 -25.49 -18.77
CA LYS A 143 28.82 -25.84 -18.43
C LYS A 143 29.63 -26.32 -19.64
N VAL A 144 29.00 -26.46 -20.81
CA VAL A 144 29.65 -26.82 -22.06
C VAL A 144 30.12 -25.54 -22.73
N ASP A 145 31.39 -25.48 -23.14
CA ASP A 145 31.96 -24.35 -23.87
C ASP A 145 31.53 -24.37 -25.35
N ASN A 146 30.23 -24.30 -25.59
CA ASN A 146 29.65 -24.18 -26.92
C ASN A 146 28.55 -23.11 -26.91
N SER A 147 28.89 -21.93 -27.41
CA SER A 147 27.99 -20.78 -27.46
C SER A 147 26.76 -21.01 -28.34
N THR A 148 26.78 -21.92 -29.32
CA THR A 148 25.63 -22.13 -30.23
C THR A 148 24.42 -22.78 -29.55
N LEU A 149 24.60 -23.36 -28.36
CA LEU A 149 23.52 -24.00 -27.59
C LEU A 149 22.80 -23.00 -26.65
N LEU A 150 23.26 -21.75 -26.62
CA LEU A 150 22.80 -20.71 -25.69
C LEU A 150 22.04 -19.62 -26.44
N PHE A 151 21.11 -18.95 -25.76
CA PHE A 151 20.48 -17.73 -26.28
C PHE A 151 21.53 -16.64 -26.52
N GLN A 152 21.61 -16.13 -27.75
CA GLN A 152 22.56 -15.09 -28.15
C GLN A 152 22.12 -13.67 -27.76
N GLN A 153 20.83 -13.49 -27.43
CA GLN A 153 20.24 -12.19 -27.12
C GLN A 153 20.34 -11.87 -25.62
N GLY A 154 20.75 -10.64 -25.31
CA GLY A 154 20.75 -10.11 -23.94
C GLY A 154 19.33 -9.83 -23.45
N CYS A 155 19.04 -10.13 -22.19
CA CYS A 155 17.70 -9.96 -21.65
C CYS A 155 17.24 -8.50 -21.60
N TYR A 156 18.14 -7.52 -21.53
CA TYR A 156 17.79 -6.10 -21.51
C TYR A 156 17.05 -5.65 -22.79
N GLU A 157 17.58 -5.99 -23.96
CA GLU A 157 17.02 -5.56 -25.25
C GLU A 157 15.65 -6.21 -25.50
N VAL A 158 15.54 -7.52 -25.28
CA VAL A 158 14.27 -8.27 -25.42
C VAL A 158 13.23 -7.81 -24.40
N PHE A 159 13.63 -7.54 -23.15
CA PHE A 159 12.71 -7.02 -22.13
C PHE A 159 12.23 -5.60 -22.46
N ALA A 160 13.11 -4.74 -22.98
CA ALA A 160 12.74 -3.39 -23.40
C ALA A 160 11.72 -3.42 -24.55
N ASP A 161 11.96 -4.24 -25.59
CA ASP A 161 11.04 -4.41 -26.72
C ASP A 161 9.67 -5.00 -26.28
N TRP A 162 9.70 -6.04 -25.44
CA TRP A 162 8.50 -6.60 -24.83
C TRP A 162 7.71 -5.54 -24.07
N LEU A 163 8.38 -4.69 -23.29
CA LEU A 163 7.77 -3.61 -22.53
C LEU A 163 7.20 -2.51 -23.45
N TYR A 164 7.89 -2.15 -24.54
CA TYR A 164 7.34 -1.24 -25.56
C TYR A 164 6.06 -1.77 -26.20
N HIS A 165 5.99 -3.07 -26.50
CA HIS A 165 4.78 -3.68 -27.04
C HIS A 165 3.60 -3.73 -26.03
N HIS A 166 3.87 -3.87 -24.73
CA HIS A 166 2.83 -4.00 -23.70
C HIS A 166 2.51 -2.67 -22.96
N VAL A 167 3.27 -1.60 -23.18
CA VAL A 167 3.09 -0.30 -22.48
C VAL A 167 1.69 0.29 -22.66
N ALA A 168 1.03 0.04 -23.79
CA ALA A 168 -0.33 0.51 -24.05
C ALA A 168 -1.35 -0.06 -23.05
N ILE A 169 -1.17 -1.32 -22.63
CA ILE A 169 -2.03 -1.98 -21.63
C ILE A 169 -1.78 -1.38 -20.25
N MET A 170 -0.50 -1.17 -19.89
CA MET A 170 -0.10 -0.53 -18.63
C MET A 170 -0.67 0.89 -18.51
N ASN A 171 -0.64 1.67 -19.60
CA ASN A 171 -1.25 3.00 -19.65
C ASN A 171 -2.76 2.96 -19.39
N TRP A 172 -3.47 1.97 -19.93
CA TRP A 172 -4.92 1.84 -19.75
C TRP A 172 -5.30 1.47 -18.30
N ILE A 173 -4.51 0.58 -17.67
CA ILE A 173 -4.67 0.23 -16.25
C ILE A 173 -4.44 1.47 -15.36
N SER A 174 -3.35 2.22 -15.60
CA SER A 174 -3.03 3.44 -14.87
C SER A 174 -4.10 4.52 -15.02
N PHE A 175 -4.67 4.68 -16.22
CA PHE A 175 -5.76 5.64 -16.46
C PHE A 175 -7.06 5.25 -15.74
N ALA A 176 -7.40 3.95 -15.72
CA ALA A 176 -8.56 3.46 -14.96
C ALA A 176 -8.40 3.66 -13.45
N LEU A 177 -7.20 3.45 -12.90
CA LEU A 177 -6.88 3.73 -11.50
C LEU A 177 -6.98 5.23 -11.17
N LEU A 178 -6.45 6.10 -12.03
CA LEU A 178 -6.56 7.56 -11.87
C LEU A 178 -8.03 8.02 -11.82
N ILE A 179 -8.89 7.49 -12.70
CA ILE A 179 -10.34 7.80 -12.66
C ILE A 179 -10.97 7.31 -11.34
N ALA A 180 -10.62 6.13 -10.86
CA ALA A 180 -11.13 5.60 -9.58
C ALA A 180 -10.68 6.47 -8.38
N GLU A 181 -9.42 6.91 -8.36
CA GLU A 181 -8.89 7.79 -7.32
C GLU A 181 -9.58 9.16 -7.32
N VAL A 182 -9.71 9.80 -8.49
CA VAL A 182 -10.34 11.12 -8.64
C VAL A 182 -11.85 11.08 -8.35
N SER A 183 -12.57 10.05 -8.80
CA SER A 183 -14.01 9.90 -8.52
C SER A 183 -14.31 9.57 -7.05
N SER A 184 -13.33 9.03 -6.31
CA SER A 184 -13.47 8.79 -4.87
C SER A 184 -13.55 10.08 -4.04
N ILE A 185 -12.95 11.20 -4.48
CA ILE A 185 -12.98 12.49 -3.76
C ILE A 185 -14.42 13.03 -3.60
N PRO A 186 -15.20 13.30 -4.66
CA PRO A 186 -16.55 13.85 -4.52
C PRO A 186 -17.51 12.89 -3.83
N LEU A 187 -17.33 11.58 -3.99
CA LEU A 187 -18.13 10.56 -3.28
C LEU A 187 -17.85 10.59 -1.77
N CYS A 188 -16.58 10.66 -1.36
CA CYS A 188 -16.20 10.78 0.05
C CYS A 188 -16.74 12.07 0.66
N CYS A 189 -16.55 13.22 0.00
CA CYS A 189 -17.10 14.51 0.45
C CYS A 189 -18.64 14.47 0.58
N SER A 190 -19.35 13.92 -0.40
CA SER A 190 -20.82 13.81 -0.37
C SER A 190 -21.31 12.90 0.76
N PHE A 191 -20.63 11.77 0.98
CA PHE A 191 -20.96 10.84 2.06
C PHE A 191 -20.68 11.45 3.44
N LEU A 192 -19.58 12.19 3.62
CA LEU A 192 -19.28 12.89 4.86
C LEU A 192 -20.26 14.04 5.13
N CYS A 193 -20.63 14.82 4.11
CA CYS A 193 -21.66 15.85 4.24
C CYS A 193 -23.02 15.25 4.62
N TYR A 194 -23.43 14.15 3.98
CA TYR A 194 -24.65 13.43 4.33
C TYR A 194 -24.62 12.89 5.78
N LEU A 195 -23.52 12.24 6.16
CA LEU A 195 -23.31 11.72 7.51
C LEU A 195 -23.35 12.86 8.54
N PHE A 196 -22.67 13.99 8.26
CA PHE A 196 -22.65 15.15 9.15
C PHE A 196 -24.04 15.78 9.32
N LEU A 197 -24.79 15.98 8.23
CA LEU A 197 -26.15 16.52 8.26
C LEU A 197 -27.13 15.62 9.03
N ASN A 198 -27.04 14.31 8.82
CA ASN A 198 -27.85 13.32 9.54
C ASN A 198 -27.47 13.28 11.04
N LEU A 199 -26.17 13.32 11.35
CA LEU A 199 -25.67 13.41 12.73
C LEU A 199 -25.96 14.76 13.42
N SER A 200 -26.14 15.87 12.70
CA SER A 200 -26.63 17.12 13.30
C SER A 200 -28.11 17.04 13.59
N PHE A 201 -28.92 16.54 12.65
CA PHE A 201 -30.37 16.39 12.86
C PHE A 201 -30.69 15.52 14.09
N HIS A 202 -30.09 14.33 14.18
CA HIS A 202 -30.27 13.46 15.35
C HIS A 202 -29.62 14.01 16.64
N ARG A 203 -28.57 14.85 16.55
CA ARG A 203 -28.00 15.52 17.74
C ARG A 203 -29.01 16.52 18.30
N ASP A 204 -29.60 17.34 17.45
CA ASP A 204 -30.52 18.41 17.85
C ASP A 204 -31.83 17.83 18.42
N GLU A 205 -32.32 16.75 17.82
CA GLU A 205 -33.46 15.96 18.32
C GLU A 205 -33.14 15.32 19.68
N TYR A 206 -31.97 14.66 19.82
CA TYR A 206 -31.54 14.07 21.09
C TYR A 206 -31.35 15.11 22.20
N HIS A 207 -30.77 16.27 21.89
CA HIS A 207 -30.59 17.36 22.85
C HIS A 207 -31.93 17.91 23.34
N ARG A 208 -32.92 18.05 22.44
CA ARG A 208 -34.28 18.52 22.79
C ARG A 208 -34.94 17.60 23.82
N CYS A 209 -34.95 16.29 23.56
CA CYS A 209 -35.52 15.31 24.49
C CYS A 209 -34.76 15.25 25.83
N LEU A 210 -33.45 15.49 25.83
CA LEU A 210 -32.64 15.50 27.06
C LEU A 210 -32.98 16.70 27.97
N VAL A 211 -33.18 17.88 27.38
CA VAL A 211 -33.64 19.07 28.11
C VAL A 211 -35.05 18.83 28.67
N GLU A 212 -35.96 18.31 27.84
CA GLU A 212 -37.35 18.05 28.24
C GLU A 212 -37.45 17.02 29.39
N MET A 213 -36.60 15.99 29.43
CA MET A 213 -36.53 15.08 30.58
C MET A 213 -35.91 15.73 31.83
N ASN A 214 -34.87 16.54 31.68
CA ASN A 214 -34.28 17.26 32.83
C ASN A 214 -35.27 18.24 33.47
N ASP A 215 -36.08 18.94 32.67
CA ASP A 215 -37.11 19.86 33.18
C ASP A 215 -38.22 19.09 33.92
N LEU A 216 -38.62 17.92 33.41
CA LEU A 216 -39.58 17.02 34.07
C LEU A 216 -39.03 16.45 35.39
N ASP A 217 -37.76 16.09 35.46
CA ASP A 217 -37.13 15.60 36.69
C ASP A 217 -36.88 16.73 37.71
N ALA A 218 -36.53 17.94 37.28
CA ALA A 218 -36.45 19.11 38.16
C ALA A 218 -37.83 19.47 38.75
N ALA A 219 -38.89 19.44 37.94
CA ALA A 219 -40.27 19.62 38.39
C ALA A 219 -40.74 18.49 39.33
N ARG A 220 -40.20 17.27 39.18
CA ARG A 220 -40.46 16.13 40.06
C ARG A 220 -39.73 16.25 41.40
N ASP A 221 -38.44 16.62 41.42
CA ASP A 221 -37.68 16.81 42.67
C ASP A 221 -38.31 17.96 43.50
N LEU A 222 -38.69 19.07 42.87
CA LEU A 222 -39.45 20.16 43.52
C LEU A 222 -40.80 19.71 44.11
N ARG A 223 -41.39 18.61 43.62
CA ARG A 223 -42.63 18.01 44.17
C ARG A 223 -42.37 16.97 45.27
N ILE A 224 -41.17 16.39 45.33
CA ILE A 224 -40.77 15.40 46.35
C ILE A 224 -40.13 16.08 47.58
N ARG A 225 -39.37 17.16 47.37
CA ARG A 225 -38.72 17.98 48.42
C ARG A 225 -39.58 18.95 49.24
N PRO A 226 -40.88 19.27 48.96
CA PRO A 226 -41.58 20.31 49.71
C PRO A 226 -41.95 19.85 51.14
N MET A 227 -41.83 18.56 51.45
CA MET A 227 -42.00 18.02 52.81
C MET A 227 -40.76 18.18 53.69
N ASP A 228 -39.54 18.18 53.13
CA ASP A 228 -38.31 18.37 53.94
C ASP A 228 -38.24 19.79 54.53
N ARG A 229 -38.72 20.81 53.78
CA ARG A 229 -38.68 22.22 54.22
C ARG A 229 -39.73 22.58 55.29
N ILE A 230 -40.54 21.62 55.73
CA ILE A 230 -41.50 21.81 56.84
C ILE A 230 -40.90 21.37 58.17
N GLY A 231 -39.89 20.47 58.16
CA GLY A 231 -39.19 20.03 59.37
C GLY A 231 -38.39 21.15 60.05
N ASP A 232 -37.68 21.95 59.25
CA ASP A 232 -36.80 23.02 59.75
C ASP A 232 -37.57 24.20 60.40
N ALA A 233 -38.88 24.32 60.15
CA ALA A 233 -39.73 25.35 60.75
C ALA A 233 -40.29 24.95 62.13
N ALA A 234 -40.03 23.73 62.60
CA ALA A 234 -40.53 23.21 63.88
C ALA A 234 -39.50 23.27 65.03
N GLN A 235 -38.36 23.93 64.82
CA GLN A 235 -37.19 23.86 65.71
C GLN A 235 -36.64 25.23 66.16
N ASP A 236 -37.49 26.26 66.26
CA ASP A 236 -37.21 27.45 67.09
C ASP A 236 -38.08 27.39 68.37
N PRO A 237 -37.48 27.24 69.58
CA PRO A 237 -38.19 27.09 70.85
C PRO A 237 -38.61 28.40 71.54
#